data_AF-A0AA43KUV7-F1
#
_entry.id   AF-A0AA43KUV7-F1
#
_cell.length_a   1.000
_cell.length_b   1.000
_cell.length_c   1.000
_cell.angle_alpha   90.00
_cell.angle_beta   90.00
_cell.angle_gamma   90.00
#
_symmetry.space_group_name_H-M   'P 1'
#
loop_
_entity.id
_entity.type
_entity.pdbx_description
1 polymer ?
#
loop_
_entity_poly.entity_id
_entity_poly.type
_entity_poly.pdbx_seq_one_letter_code
_entity_poly.pdbx_strand_id
1 'polypeptide(L)' 'MYIVKEIRITGISKLKVNIEVADIEAFRRECARTYKVKPSEVKFVYEERE' A
#
# COMPACT_ATOMS: atom_id res chain seq x y z
N MET A 1 2.65 10.85 -9.32
CA MET A 1 1.89 10.64 -8.06
C MET A 1 1.12 9.32 -8.15
N TYR A 2 0.92 8.62 -7.04
CA TYR A 2 0.24 7.32 -7.02
C TYR A 2 -1.10 7.42 -6.30
N ILE A 3 -2.18 6.93 -6.90
CA ILE A 3 -3.49 6.81 -6.24
C ILE A 3 -3.68 5.35 -5.83
N VAL A 4 -3.45 5.04 -4.57
CA VAL A 4 -3.68 3.69 -4.02
C VAL A 4 -5.18 3.49 -3.87
N LYS A 5 -5.71 2.48 -4.58
CA LYS A 5 -7.11 2.05 -4.55
C LYS A 5 -7.35 0.87 -3.62
N GLU A 6 -6.33 0.05 -3.42
CA GLU A 6 -6.43 -1.11 -2.54
C GLU A 6 -5.08 -1.44 -1.91
N ILE A 7 -5.08 -1.74 -0.62
CA ILE A 7 -3.96 -2.29 0.12
C ILE A 7 -4.24 -3.76 0.37
N ARG A 8 -3.33 -4.64 -0.03
CA ARG A 8 -3.40 -6.08 0.15
C ARG A 8 -2.29 -6.52 1.07
N ILE A 9 -2.66 -7.05 2.22
CA ILE A 9 -1.72 -7.66 3.16
C ILE A 9 -1.87 -9.16 3.06
N THR A 10 -0.82 -9.81 2.54
CA THR A 10 -0.81 -11.25 2.28
C THR A 10 -1.17 -12.02 3.54
N GLY A 11 -2.19 -12.88 3.47
CA GLY A 11 -2.63 -13.71 4.60
C GLY A 11 -3.45 -13.00 5.69
N ILE A 12 -3.69 -11.69 5.59
CA ILE A 12 -4.41 -10.93 6.62
C ILE A 12 -5.68 -10.30 6.06
N SER A 13 -5.55 -9.33 5.15
CA SER A 13 -6.69 -8.49 4.77
C SER A 13 -6.50 -7.80 3.42
N LYS A 14 -7.63 -7.38 2.85
CA LYS A 14 -7.72 -6.49 1.68
C LYS A 14 -8.52 -5.26 2.09
N LEU A 15 -7.92 -4.08 1.96
CA LEU A 15 -8.50 -2.80 2.33
C LEU A 15 -8.69 -1.96 1.07
N LYS A 16 -9.94 -1.66 0.72
CA LYS A 16 -10.26 -0.69 -0.33
C LYS A 16 -10.05 0.72 0.22
N VAL A 17 -9.23 1.50 -0.45
CA VAL A 17 -8.84 2.85 -0.06
C VAL A 17 -8.86 3.76 -1.28
N ASN A 18 -8.70 5.07 -1.08
CA ASN A 18 -8.46 6.01 -2.16
C ASN A 18 -7.53 7.09 -1.62
N ILE A 19 -6.23 6.79 -1.65
CA ILE A 19 -5.19 7.59 -1.00
C ILE A 19 -4.17 8.00 -2.05
N GLU A 20 -3.87 9.29 -2.10
CA GLU A 20 -2.83 9.83 -2.96
C GLU A 20 -1.48 9.83 -2.22
N VAL A 21 -0.45 9.33 -2.89
CA VAL A 21 0.88 9.14 -2.31
C VAL A 21 1.95 9.55 -3.30
N ALA A 22 2.90 10.35 -2.83
CA ALA A 22 4.03 10.78 -3.64
C ALA A 22 5.06 9.64 -3.82
N ASP A 23 5.27 8.83 -2.77
CA ASP A 23 6.24 7.74 -2.75
C ASP A 23 5.58 6.44 -2.26
N ILE A 24 5.36 5.52 -3.20
CA ILE A 24 4.72 4.23 -2.95
C ILE A 24 5.58 3.30 -2.08
N GLU A 25 6.91 3.40 -2.14
CA GLU A 25 7.83 2.53 -1.39
C GLU A 25 7.92 2.98 0.07
N ALA A 26 7.97 4.29 0.32
CA ALA A 26 7.86 4.84 1.67
C ALA A 26 6.53 4.42 2.31
N PHE A 27 5.43 4.53 1.56
CA PHE A 27 4.12 4.10 2.01
C PHE A 27 4.04 2.58 2.27
N ARG A 28 4.73 1.77 1.46
CA ARG A 28 4.87 0.32 1.71
C ARG A 28 5.49 0.04 3.06
N ARG A 29 6.57 0.73 3.39
CA ARG A 29 7.29 0.55 4.67
C ARG A 29 6.41 0.97 5.85
N GLU A 30 5.68 2.06 5.70
CA GLU A 30 4.74 2.52 6.73
C GLU A 30 3.62 1.49 6.97
N CYS A 31 2.98 1.01 5.91
CA CYS A 31 1.98 -0.05 6.01
C CYS A 31 2.57 -1.32 6.66
N ALA A 32 3.75 -1.76 6.23
CA ALA A 32 4.41 -2.93 6.79
C ALA A 32 4.66 -2.78 8.30
N ARG A 33 5.12 -1.60 8.74
CA ARG A 33 5.33 -1.28 10.16
C ARG A 33 4.03 -1.29 10.95
N THR A 34 2.98 -0.65 10.44
CA THR A 34 1.66 -0.53 11.09
C THR A 34 1.03 -1.90 11.30
N TYR A 35 1.08 -2.76 10.29
CA TYR A 35 0.46 -4.09 10.34
C TYR A 35 1.42 -5.18 10.86
N LYS A 36 2.65 -4.82 11.26
CA LYS A 36 3.69 -5.74 11.77
C LYS A 36 3.98 -6.91 10.83
N VAL A 37 4.03 -6.63 9.53
CA VAL A 37 4.34 -7.59 8.47
C VAL A 37 5.61 -7.19 7.72
N LYS A 38 6.15 -8.09 6.88
CA LYS A 38 7.28 -7.73 6.02
C LYS A 38 6.81 -6.84 4.88
N PRO A 39 7.63 -5.90 4.38
CA PRO A 39 7.28 -5.08 3.21
C PRO A 39 6.90 -5.92 1.98
N SER A 40 7.52 -7.08 1.78
CA SER A 40 7.19 -8.00 0.69
C SER A 40 5.77 -8.60 0.77
N GLU A 41 5.13 -8.54 1.93
CA GLU A 41 3.77 -9.03 2.15
C GLU A 41 2.71 -7.96 1.89
N VAL A 42 3.13 -6.69 1.75
CA VAL A 42 2.28 -5.54 1.44
C VAL A 42 2.29 -5.28 -0.06
N LYS A 43 1.14 -5.46 -0.68
CA LYS A 43 0.90 -5.19 -2.10
C LYS A 43 -0.12 -4.08 -2.24
N PHE A 44 0.00 -3.31 -3.32
CA PHE A 44 -0.91 -2.22 -3.62
C PHE A 44 -1.55 -2.42 -4.99
N VAL A 45 -2.81 -2.03 -5.11
CA VAL A 45 -3.42 -1.71 -6.40
C VAL A 45 -3.48 -0.20 -6.47
N TYR A 46 -2.81 0.39 -7.44
CA TYR A 46 -2.75 1.84 -7.59
C TYR A 46 -2.80 2.25 -9.05
N GLU A 47 -3.11 3.52 -9.26
CA GLU A 47 -2.97 4.21 -10.55
C GLU A 47 -1.81 5.20 -10.47
N GLU A 48 -1.06 5.30 -11.55
CA GLU A 48 -0.03 6.33 -11.72
C GLU A 48 -0.67 7.55 -12.41
N ARG A 49 -0.46 8.72 -11.84
CA ARG A 49 -0.78 10.00 -12.48
C ARG A 49 0.48 10.82 -12.65
N GLU A 50 0.70 11.29 -13.87
CA GLU A 50 1.72 12.29 -14.20
C GLU A 50 1.42 13.63 -13.52
#